data_AF-A0A849QWA7-F1
#
_entry.id   AF-A0A849QWA7-F1
#
_cell.length_a   1.000
_cell.length_b   1.000
_cell.length_c   1.000
_cell.angle_alpha   90.00
_cell.angle_beta   90.00
_cell.angle_gamma   90.00
#
_symmetry.space_group_name_H-M   'P 1'
#
loop_
_entity.id
_entity.type
_entity.pdbx_description
1 polymer ?
#
loop_
_entity_poly.entity_id
_entity_poly.type
_entity_poly.pdbx_seq_one_letter_code
_entity_poly.pdbx_strand_id
1 'polypeptide(L)'
;MTITVELVTRLIIELFWIYASIFAIRSTKLQYWKQCWYIILLGSIIHMIYLLAAFAEISDGGILRNLGMGIVAIGIIMLARRTKQILG
;
A
#
# COMPACT_ATOMS: atom_id res chain seq x y z
N MET A 1 0.09 20.67 -19.60
CA MET A 1 -0.32 19.52 -18.77
C MET A 1 0.78 18.46 -18.85
N THR A 2 1.75 18.49 -17.96
CA THR A 2 2.80 17.44 -17.92
C THR A 2 2.44 16.45 -16.84
N ILE A 3 1.66 15.43 -17.21
CA ILE A 3 1.69 14.15 -16.49
C ILE A 3 3.15 13.73 -16.49
N THR A 4 3.78 13.77 -15.33
CA THR A 4 5.20 13.43 -15.24
C THR A 4 5.34 11.92 -15.33
N VAL A 5 6.37 11.45 -16.05
CA VAL A 5 6.72 10.02 -16.10
C VAL A 5 6.80 9.44 -14.69
N GLU A 6 7.28 10.24 -13.73
CA GLU A 6 7.33 9.91 -12.31
C GLU A 6 5.97 9.54 -11.72
N LEU A 7 4.90 10.30 -11.99
CA LEU A 7 3.57 10.02 -11.44
C LEU A 7 2.98 8.71 -12.00
N VAL A 8 3.22 8.46 -13.29
CA VAL A 8 2.83 7.21 -13.96
C VAL A 8 3.61 6.02 -13.40
N THR A 9 4.92 6.16 -13.20
CA THR A 9 5.74 5.12 -12.57
C THR A 9 5.26 4.79 -11.16
N ARG A 10 4.93 5.82 -10.36
CA ARG A 10 4.36 5.62 -9.01
C ARG A 10 3.03 4.88 -9.04
N LEU A 11 2.15 5.19 -10.00
CA LEU A 11 0.89 4.49 -10.18
C LEU A 11 1.09 3.00 -10.52
N ILE A 12 2.02 2.69 -11.43
CA ILE A 12 2.34 1.30 -11.80
C ILE A 12 2.86 0.52 -10.59
N ILE A 13 3.75 1.13 -9.80
CA ILE A 13 4.27 0.52 -8.56
C ILE A 13 3.13 0.26 -7.57
N GLU A 14 2.20 1.21 -7.42
CA GLU A 14 1.07 1.05 -6.49
C GLU A 14 0.11 -0.06 -6.93
N LEU A 15 -0.19 -0.14 -8.22
CA LEU A 15 -1.03 -1.22 -8.78
C LEU A 15 -0.39 -2.59 -8.56
N PHE A 16 0.94 -2.69 -8.70
CA PHE A 16 1.67 -3.91 -8.37
C PHE A 16 1.53 -4.28 -6.89
N TRP A 17 1.65 -3.33 -5.96
CA TRP A 17 1.48 -3.57 -4.53
C TRP A 17 0.07 -4.01 -4.15
N ILE A 18 -0.95 -3.39 -4.76
CA ILE A 18 -2.35 -3.80 -4.59
C ILE A 18 -2.53 -5.24 -5.06
N TYR A 19 -2.03 -5.57 -6.26
CA TYR A 19 -2.10 -6.94 -6.79
C TYR A 19 -1.40 -7.94 -5.88
N ALA A 20 -0.16 -7.64 -5.44
CA ALA A 20 0.62 -8.49 -4.55
C ALA A 20 -0.12 -8.73 -3.22
N SER A 21 -0.75 -7.69 -2.66
CA SER A 21 -1.51 -7.80 -1.43
C SER A 21 -2.75 -8.68 -1.60
N ILE A 22 -3.51 -8.51 -2.69
CA ILE A 22 -4.67 -9.37 -3.00
C ILE A 22 -4.23 -10.84 -3.16
N PHE A 23 -3.15 -11.08 -3.89
CA PHE A 23 -2.58 -12.41 -4.06
C PHE A 23 -2.16 -13.02 -2.71
N ALA A 24 -1.46 -12.24 -1.87
CA ALA A 24 -1.00 -12.69 -0.56
C ALA A 24 -2.17 -13.02 0.38
N ILE A 25 -3.23 -12.20 0.41
CA ILE A 25 -4.45 -12.44 1.20
C ILE A 25 -5.11 -13.76 0.80
N ARG A 26 -5.22 -14.03 -0.52
CA ARG A 26 -5.83 -15.27 -1.04
C ARG A 26 -4.97 -16.50 -0.75
N SER A 27 -3.66 -16.37 -0.83
CA SER A 27 -2.71 -17.49 -0.70
C SER A 27 -2.38 -17.83 0.76
N THR A 28 -2.46 -16.86 1.66
CA THR A 28 -2.12 -17.04 3.08
C THR A 28 -3.21 -17.82 3.80
N LYS A 29 -2.85 -18.83 4.60
CA LYS A 29 -3.82 -19.57 5.43
C LYS A 29 -3.97 -19.00 6.85
N LEU A 30 -2.91 -18.41 7.39
CA LEU A 30 -2.89 -17.86 8.74
C LEU A 30 -3.66 -16.54 8.82
N GLN A 31 -4.68 -16.48 9.67
CA GLN A 31 -5.54 -15.30 9.82
C GLN A 31 -4.75 -14.02 10.16
N TYR A 32 -3.76 -14.11 11.05
CA TYR A 32 -2.93 -12.97 11.40
C TYR A 32 -2.15 -12.42 10.19
N TRP A 33 -1.58 -13.29 9.37
CA TRP A 33 -0.84 -12.88 8.18
C TRP A 33 -1.79 -12.24 7.15
N LYS A 34 -3.01 -12.77 6.98
CA LYS A 34 -4.04 -12.13 6.16
C LYS A 34 -4.35 -10.72 6.67
N GLN A 35 -4.53 -10.54 7.97
CA GLN A 35 -4.78 -9.22 8.57
C GLN A 35 -3.65 -8.23 8.27
N CYS A 36 -2.39 -8.66 8.34
CA CYS A 36 -1.27 -7.80 7.98
C CYS A 36 -1.34 -7.36 6.52
N TRP A 37 -1.62 -8.29 5.60
CA TRP A 37 -1.78 -7.98 4.18
C TRP A 37 -3.01 -7.11 3.89
N TYR A 38 -4.10 -7.25 4.64
CA TYR A 38 -5.26 -6.35 4.55
C TYR A 38 -4.90 -4.91 4.95
N ILE A 39 -4.04 -4.73 5.96
CA ILE A 39 -3.58 -3.39 6.38
C ILE A 39 -2.69 -2.77 5.29
N ILE A 40 -1.77 -3.55 4.72
CA ILE A 40 -0.95 -3.09 3.59
C ILE A 40 -1.85 -2.69 2.41
N LEU A 41 -2.83 -3.53 2.06
CA LEU A 41 -3.78 -3.25 1.00
C LEU A 41 -4.56 -1.95 1.24
N LEU A 42 -5.03 -1.72 2.47
CA LEU A 42 -5.74 -0.49 2.83
C LEU A 42 -4.87 0.75 2.62
N GLY A 43 -3.62 0.71 3.10
CA GLY A 43 -2.68 1.81 2.92
C GLY A 43 -2.36 2.07 1.44
N SER A 44 -2.21 1.02 0.66
CA SER A 44 -2.01 1.09 -0.79
C SER A 44 -3.19 1.70 -1.54
N ILE A 45 -4.43 1.35 -1.16
CA ILE A 45 -5.64 1.95 -1.75
C ILE A 45 -5.70 3.46 -1.43
N ILE A 46 -5.39 3.87 -0.20
CA ILE A 46 -5.36 5.28 0.20
C ILE A 46 -4.26 6.04 -0.58
N HIS A 47 -3.09 5.43 -0.74
CA HIS A 47 -2.01 6.02 -1.54
C HIS A 47 -2.38 6.11 -3.03
N MET A 48 -3.11 5.13 -3.57
CA MET A 48 -3.65 5.20 -4.93
C MET A 48 -4.64 6.35 -5.11
N ILE A 49 -5.51 6.61 -4.12
CA ILE A 49 -6.43 7.76 -4.15
C ILE A 49 -5.64 9.07 -4.18
N TYR A 50 -4.53 9.17 -3.44
CA TYR A 50 -3.61 10.32 -3.55
C TYR A 50 -3.08 10.48 -4.98
N LEU A 51 -2.61 9.40 -5.62
CA LEU A 51 -2.08 9.47 -6.98
C LEU A 51 -3.17 9.92 -7.96
N LEU A 52 -4.40 9.41 -7.83
CA LEU A 52 -5.54 9.83 -8.64
C LEU A 52 -5.88 11.32 -8.43
N ALA A 53 -5.85 11.80 -7.18
CA ALA A 53 -6.03 13.22 -6.88
C ALA A 53 -4.93 14.08 -7.51
N ALA A 54 -3.68 13.61 -7.52
CA ALA A 54 -2.56 14.28 -8.17
C ALA A 54 -2.70 14.30 -9.70
N PHE A 55 -3.23 13.23 -10.32
CA PHE A 55 -3.58 13.22 -11.76
C PHE A 55 -4.70 14.20 -12.09
N ALA A 56 -5.63 14.41 -11.16
CA ALA A 56 -6.73 15.35 -11.30
C ALA A 56 -6.38 16.79 -10.89
N GLU A 57 -5.11 17.08 -10.59
CA GLU A 57 -4.62 18.40 -10.13
C GLU A 57 -5.35 18.94 -8.89
N ILE A 58 -5.88 18.05 -8.04
CA ILE A 58 -6.57 18.41 -6.79
C ILE A 58 -5.50 18.77 -5.73
N SER A 59 -5.59 19.98 -5.17
CA SER A 59 -4.72 20.41 -4.06
C SER A 59 -4.94 19.55 -2.80
N ASP A 60 -3.96 19.50 -1.90
CA ASP A 60 -4.02 18.84 -0.58
C ASP A 60 -3.88 17.30 -0.52
N GLY A 61 -3.46 16.66 -1.61
CA GLY A 61 -3.19 15.21 -1.64
C GLY A 61 -2.05 14.73 -0.71
N GLY A 62 -1.23 15.64 -0.17
CA GLY A 62 -0.08 15.29 0.68
C GLY A 62 -0.46 14.54 1.96
N ILE A 63 -1.63 14.83 2.54
CA ILE A 63 -2.13 14.13 3.74
C ILE A 63 -2.46 12.67 3.39
N LEU A 64 -3.15 12.44 2.26
CA LEU A 64 -3.49 11.09 1.80
C LEU A 64 -2.23 10.27 1.49
N ARG A 65 -1.21 10.90 0.90
CA ARG A 65 0.09 10.26 0.67
C ARG A 65 0.70 9.76 1.99
N ASN A 66 0.81 10.64 2.98
CA ASN A 66 1.42 10.31 4.26
C ASN A 66 0.62 9.27 5.04
N LEU A 67 -0.71 9.39 5.03
CA LEU A 67 -1.62 8.44 5.67
C LEU A 67 -1.48 7.04 5.04
N GLY A 68 -1.56 6.95 3.71
CA GLY A 68 -1.42 5.68 2.98
C GLY A 68 -0.09 4.99 3.28
N MET A 69 1.02 5.73 3.17
CA MET A 69 2.36 5.20 3.48
C MET A 69 2.52 4.78 4.94
N GLY A 70 1.94 5.55 5.88
CA GLY A 70 1.95 5.21 7.31
C GLY A 70 1.20 3.91 7.60
N ILE A 71 0.04 3.70 6.97
CA ILE A 71 -0.74 2.47 7.11
C ILE A 71 0.02 1.27 6.48
N VAL A 72 0.63 1.45 5.30
CA VAL A 72 1.49 0.41 4.68
C VAL A 72 2.62 0.02 5.64
N ALA A 73 3.29 1.00 6.25
CA ALA A 73 4.37 0.76 7.19
C ALA A 73 3.91 -0.05 8.41
N ILE A 74 2.72 0.23 8.97
CA ILE A 74 2.14 -0.56 10.06
C ILE A 74 1.96 -2.02 9.64
N GLY A 75 1.39 -2.28 8.46
CA GLY A 75 1.19 -3.63 7.95
C GLY A 75 2.50 -4.39 7.75
N ILE A 76 3.55 -3.72 7.23
CA ILE A 76 4.89 -4.28 7.09
C ILE A 76 5.51 -4.61 8.46
N ILE A 77 5.38 -3.71 9.45
CA ILE A 77 5.88 -3.95 10.81
C ILE A 77 5.18 -5.16 11.45
N MET A 78 3.87 -5.31 11.24
CA MET A 78 3.12 -6.46 11.73
C MET A 78 3.59 -7.77 11.09
N LEU A 79 3.81 -7.79 9.77
CA LEU A 79 4.42 -8.94 9.08
C LEU A 79 5.80 -9.26 9.65
N ALA A 80 6.69 -8.27 9.72
CA ALA A 80 8.07 -8.44 10.18
C ALA A 80 8.13 -8.97 11.62
N ARG A 81 7.31 -8.41 12.53
CA ARG A 81 7.19 -8.88 13.91
C ARG A 81 6.79 -10.35 13.98
N ARG A 82 5.82 -10.77 13.16
CA ARG A 82 5.36 -12.16 13.17
C ARG A 82 6.35 -13.11 12.52
N THR A 83 7.01 -12.70 11.45
CA THR A 83 8.08 -13.47 10.82
C THR A 83 9.24 -13.70 11.80
N LYS A 84 9.66 -12.67 12.53
CA LYS A 84 10.69 -12.80 13.57
C LYS A 84 10.29 -13.81 14.65
N GLN A 85 9.06 -13.72 15.18
CA GLN A 85 8.57 -14.68 16.18
C GLN A 85 8.59 -16.15 15.71
N ILE A 86 8.47 -16.39 14.40
CA ILE A 86 8.45 -17.74 13.83
C ILE A 86 9.87 -18.25 13.55
N LEU A 87 10.79 -17.36 13.15
CA LEU A 87 12.15 -17.72 12.72
C LEU A 87 13.19 -17.65 13.84
N GLY A 88 12.92 -16.93 14.95
CA GLY A 88 13.88 -16.67 16.04
C GLY A 88 14.50 -15.28 15.94
#